data_AF-A0A961PEI2-F1
#
_entry.id   AF-A0A961PEI2-F1
#
_cell.length_a   1.000
_cell.length_b   1.000
_cell.length_c   1.000
_cell.angle_alpha   90.00
_cell.angle_beta   90.00
_cell.angle_gamma   90.00
#
_symmetry.space_group_name_H-M   'P 1'
#
loop_
_entity.id
_entity.type
_entity.pdbx_description
1 polymer ?
#
loop_
_entity_poly.entity_id
_entity_poly.type
_entity_poly.pdbx_seq_one_letter_code
_entity_poly.pdbx_strand_id
1 'polypeptide(L)'
;MTPAARLLLTFATAALAWAALPSEPPSAQAVVPVRAIRGTNIVGAEDVEIAKDKDLPGAIHALEDVVGQEAKVTLYPGRPILRGQVGAPALVERNAVVRMIYEQGPLNITADGRVLDRGGVGETVRVMNLSSRQIVAGTVEADGSVKVEK
;
A
#
# COMPACT_ATOMS: atom_id res chain seq x y z
N MET A 1 4.14 -57.14 -72.63
CA MET A 1 2.79 -57.43 -72.09
C MET A 1 2.51 -56.44 -70.96
N THR A 2 1.46 -55.65 -71.14
CA THR A 2 0.78 -54.71 -70.22
C THR A 2 0.28 -55.38 -68.92
N PRO A 3 -0.33 -54.70 -67.90
CA PRO A 3 -0.50 -53.25 -67.65
C PRO A 3 -0.42 -52.79 -66.14
N ALA A 4 -0.73 -51.51 -65.93
CA ALA A 4 -1.66 -50.96 -64.91
C ALA A 4 -1.14 -50.46 -63.53
N ALA A 5 -1.22 -49.12 -63.39
CA ALA A 5 -1.99 -48.37 -62.39
C ALA A 5 -1.75 -48.63 -60.88
N ARG A 6 -1.35 -47.56 -60.16
CA ARG A 6 -2.30 -46.74 -59.38
C ARG A 6 -1.61 -45.57 -58.68
N LEU A 7 -2.24 -44.41 -58.88
CA LEU A 7 -2.19 -43.20 -58.09
C LEU A 7 -2.41 -43.52 -56.60
N LEU A 8 -1.65 -42.89 -55.69
CA LEU A 8 -2.16 -42.42 -54.39
C LEU A 8 -1.14 -41.48 -53.74
N LEU A 9 -1.46 -40.19 -53.86
CA LEU A 9 -0.93 -39.11 -53.03
C LEU A 9 -1.24 -39.43 -51.56
N THR A 10 -0.23 -39.46 -50.70
CA THR A 10 -0.43 -39.37 -49.25
C THR A 10 0.48 -38.28 -48.69
N PHE A 11 -0.14 -37.14 -48.36
CA PHE A 11 0.48 -36.05 -47.62
C PHE A 11 0.76 -36.54 -46.19
N ALA A 12 2.03 -36.62 -45.81
CA ALA A 12 2.42 -36.84 -44.43
C ALA A 12 2.16 -35.56 -43.62
N THR A 13 1.11 -35.57 -42.81
CA THR A 13 0.76 -34.51 -41.87
C THR A 13 1.80 -34.46 -40.74
N ALA A 14 2.61 -33.41 -40.73
CA ALA A 14 3.47 -33.07 -39.60
C ALA A 14 2.58 -32.53 -38.45
N ALA A 15 2.35 -33.34 -37.44
CA ALA A 15 1.71 -32.93 -36.20
C ALA A 15 2.67 -32.04 -35.40
N LEU A 16 2.53 -30.71 -35.54
CA LEU A 16 3.11 -29.74 -34.61
C LEU A 16 2.38 -29.88 -33.27
N ALA A 17 2.96 -30.68 -32.36
CA ALA A 17 2.57 -30.69 -30.96
C ALA A 17 2.96 -29.34 -30.36
N TRP A 18 2.00 -28.41 -30.29
CA TRP A 18 2.14 -27.20 -29.50
C TRP A 18 2.16 -27.61 -28.03
N ALA A 19 3.36 -27.83 -27.49
CA ALA A 19 3.55 -28.08 -26.09
C ALA A 19 3.14 -26.82 -25.32
N ALA A 20 1.90 -26.80 -24.82
CA ALA A 20 1.49 -25.86 -23.79
C ALA A 20 2.35 -26.15 -22.56
N LEU A 21 3.35 -25.31 -22.32
CA LEU A 21 4.02 -25.28 -21.03
C LEU A 21 2.91 -25.08 -19.98
N PRO A 22 2.81 -25.92 -18.94
CA PRO A 22 1.90 -25.66 -17.85
C PRO A 22 2.30 -24.30 -17.26
N SER A 23 1.46 -23.29 -17.47
CA SER A 23 1.55 -22.06 -16.70
C SER A 23 1.20 -22.46 -15.27
N GLU A 24 2.20 -22.57 -14.40
CA GLU A 24 1.91 -22.68 -12.97
C GLU A 24 0.98 -21.51 -12.63
N PRO A 25 -0.22 -21.75 -12.07
CA PRO A 25 -1.04 -20.65 -11.60
C PRO A 25 -0.15 -19.83 -10.66
N PRO A 26 -0.17 -18.49 -10.75
CA PRO A 26 0.58 -17.66 -9.83
C PRO A 26 0.21 -18.15 -8.44
N SER A 27 1.18 -18.76 -7.75
CA SER A 27 0.94 -19.33 -6.44
C SER A 27 0.34 -18.23 -5.59
N ALA A 28 -0.84 -18.51 -5.05
CA ALA A 28 -1.64 -17.62 -4.23
C ALA A 28 -0.86 -17.25 -2.94
N GLN A 29 0.11 -16.36 -3.07
CA GLN A 29 1.01 -15.92 -2.02
C GLN A 29 0.51 -14.59 -1.47
N ALA A 30 0.52 -14.43 -0.15
CA ALA A 30 0.19 -13.17 0.49
C ALA A 30 1.12 -12.91 1.68
N VAL A 31 1.36 -11.65 1.96
CA VAL A 31 2.09 -11.22 3.16
C VAL A 31 1.18 -11.39 4.37
N VAL A 32 1.65 -12.15 5.36
CA VAL A 32 0.95 -12.38 6.63
C VAL A 32 1.82 -11.94 7.80
N PRO A 33 1.24 -11.43 8.89
CA PRO A 33 1.98 -11.19 10.11
C PRO A 33 2.40 -12.51 10.77
N VAL A 34 3.60 -12.57 11.34
CA VAL A 34 4.04 -13.70 12.19
C VAL A 34 3.60 -13.52 13.65
N ARG A 35 3.31 -12.27 14.05
CA ARG A 35 2.81 -11.89 15.37
C ARG A 35 1.71 -10.86 15.27
N ALA A 36 1.03 -10.60 16.37
CA ALA A 36 0.06 -9.49 16.43
C ALA A 36 0.79 -8.14 16.31
N ILE A 37 0.41 -7.34 15.32
CA ILE A 37 0.89 -5.97 15.13
C ILE A 37 -0.28 -5.04 15.45
N ARG A 38 -0.11 -4.19 16.47
CA ARG A 38 -1.17 -3.26 16.87
C ARG A 38 -1.27 -2.13 15.85
N GLY A 39 -2.46 -1.55 15.72
CA GLY A 39 -2.61 -0.30 14.98
C GLY A 39 -1.70 0.78 15.55
N THR A 40 -1.21 1.66 14.69
CA THR A 40 -0.20 2.69 14.96
C THR A 40 1.25 2.21 15.04
N ASN A 41 1.51 0.90 15.01
CA ASN A 41 2.88 0.41 14.97
C ASN A 41 3.40 0.33 13.53
N ILE A 42 4.69 0.62 13.38
CA ILE A 42 5.45 0.35 12.16
C ILE A 42 5.64 -1.16 12.01
N VAL A 43 5.44 -1.66 10.80
CA VAL A 43 5.65 -3.07 10.44
C VAL A 43 7.14 -3.29 10.18
N GLY A 44 7.80 -4.09 11.03
CA GLY A 44 9.18 -4.54 10.82
C GLY A 44 9.27 -5.68 9.80
N ALA A 45 10.47 -5.92 9.27
CA ALA A 45 10.71 -7.04 8.35
C ALA A 45 10.58 -8.39 9.05
N GLU A 46 10.85 -8.43 10.35
CA GLU A 46 10.68 -9.59 11.22
C GLU A 46 9.22 -9.87 11.60
N ASP A 47 8.32 -8.92 11.35
CA ASP A 47 6.91 -9.02 11.74
C ASP A 47 6.03 -9.70 10.70
N VAL A 48 6.56 -9.89 9.49
CA VAL A 48 5.83 -10.36 8.32
C VAL A 48 6.58 -11.43 7.56
N GLU A 49 5.83 -12.35 6.97
CA GLU A 49 6.35 -13.39 6.09
C GLU A 49 5.42 -13.57 4.89
N ILE A 50 5.92 -14.24 3.85
CA ILE A 50 5.10 -14.61 2.70
C ILE A 50 4.55 -16.02 2.94
N ALA A 51 3.23 -16.12 3.09
CA ALA A 51 2.54 -17.40 3.19
C ALA A 51 1.98 -17.82 1.83
N LYS A 52 2.24 -19.07 1.45
CA LYS A 52 1.60 -19.73 0.31
C LYS A 52 0.18 -20.15 0.71
N ASP A 53 -0.73 -20.18 -0.26
CA ASP A 53 -2.12 -20.63 -0.11
C ASP A 53 -2.98 -19.76 0.83
N LYS A 54 -2.59 -18.49 0.99
CA LYS A 54 -3.30 -17.51 1.83
C LYS A 54 -3.77 -16.30 1.04
N ASP A 55 -3.90 -16.40 -0.28
CA ASP A 55 -4.35 -15.25 -1.06
C ASP A 55 -5.80 -14.87 -0.79
N LEU A 56 -6.04 -13.57 -0.65
CA LEU A 56 -7.34 -12.95 -0.51
C LEU A 56 -7.43 -11.77 -1.49
N PRO A 57 -8.61 -11.46 -2.05
CA PRO A 57 -8.77 -10.28 -2.88
C PRO A 57 -8.30 -9.00 -2.17
N GLY A 58 -7.34 -8.30 -2.77
CA GLY A 58 -6.76 -7.07 -2.22
C GLY A 58 -5.64 -7.29 -1.19
N ALA A 59 -5.15 -8.52 -1.03
CA ALA A 59 -3.95 -8.83 -0.28
C ALA A 59 -2.70 -8.19 -0.92
N ILE A 60 -1.71 -7.95 -0.07
CA ILE A 60 -0.38 -7.52 -0.50
C ILE A 60 0.48 -8.77 -0.72
N HIS A 61 1.26 -8.78 -1.80
CA HIS A 61 2.05 -9.94 -2.22
C HIS A 61 3.56 -9.76 -2.01
N ALA A 62 4.03 -8.52 -1.84
CA ALA A 62 5.44 -8.20 -1.66
C ALA A 62 5.71 -7.64 -0.26
N LEU A 63 6.79 -8.11 0.38
CA LEU A 63 7.18 -7.65 1.72
C LEU A 63 7.51 -6.15 1.73
N GLU A 64 8.15 -5.66 0.67
CA GLU A 64 8.53 -4.25 0.49
C GLU A 64 7.35 -3.27 0.49
N ASP A 65 6.15 -3.73 0.14
CA ASP A 65 4.92 -2.92 0.19
C ASP A 65 4.38 -2.75 1.62
N VAL A 66 4.85 -3.56 2.57
CA VAL A 66 4.37 -3.60 3.96
C VAL A 66 5.42 -3.10 4.94
N VAL A 67 6.68 -3.50 4.75
CA VAL A 67 7.78 -3.15 5.67
C VAL A 67 7.99 -1.64 5.67
N GLY A 68 8.07 -1.05 6.86
CA GLY A 68 8.20 0.40 7.05
C GLY A 68 6.87 1.17 6.96
N GLN A 69 5.77 0.51 6.56
CA GLN A 69 4.44 1.08 6.68
C GLN A 69 3.93 0.98 8.12
N GLU A 70 2.98 1.82 8.46
CA GLU A 70 2.27 1.79 9.72
C GLU A 70 0.95 1.03 9.58
N ALA A 71 0.66 0.16 10.55
CA ALA A 71 -0.60 -0.56 10.61
C ALA A 71 -1.76 0.38 10.99
N LYS A 72 -2.79 0.48 10.15
CA LYS A 72 -4.01 1.26 10.41
C LYS A 72 -4.99 0.53 11.34
N VAL A 73 -4.91 -0.79 11.37
CA VAL A 73 -5.72 -1.67 12.22
C VAL A 73 -4.84 -2.73 12.87
N THR A 74 -5.33 -3.40 13.90
CA THR A 74 -4.63 -4.56 14.47
C THR A 74 -4.56 -5.70 13.45
N LEU A 75 -3.34 -6.09 13.09
CA LEU A 75 -3.05 -7.22 12.22
C LEU A 75 -2.82 -8.46 13.09
N TYR A 76 -3.53 -9.53 12.77
CA TYR A 76 -3.43 -10.80 13.49
C TYR A 76 -2.55 -11.80 12.73
N PRO A 77 -1.82 -12.65 13.46
CA PRO A 77 -0.90 -13.60 12.84
C PRO A 77 -1.62 -14.56 11.89
N GLY A 78 -0.96 -14.89 10.77
CA GLY A 78 -1.46 -15.82 9.76
C GLY A 78 -2.62 -15.30 8.90
N ARG A 79 -3.05 -14.04 9.09
CA ARG A 79 -4.07 -13.39 8.25
C ARG A 79 -3.42 -12.51 7.19
N PRO A 80 -3.82 -12.60 5.92
CA PRO A 80 -3.30 -11.74 4.86
C PRO A 80 -3.50 -10.25 5.15
N ILE A 81 -2.45 -9.47 4.92
CA ILE A 81 -2.51 -8.00 5.04
C ILE A 81 -3.11 -7.44 3.76
N LEU A 82 -4.17 -6.64 3.91
CA LEU A 82 -4.82 -5.97 2.79
C LEU A 82 -4.23 -4.57 2.58
N ARG A 83 -4.23 -4.06 1.34
CA ARG A 83 -3.69 -2.72 1.01
C ARG A 83 -4.24 -1.58 1.87
N GLY A 84 -5.50 -1.67 2.29
CA GLY A 84 -6.13 -0.64 3.14
C GLY A 84 -5.78 -0.72 4.62
N GLN A 85 -5.08 -1.77 5.06
CA GLN A 85 -4.75 -1.98 6.48
C GLN A 85 -3.40 -1.43 6.89
N VAL A 86 -2.59 -1.00 5.92
CA VAL A 86 -1.29 -0.35 6.13
C VAL A 86 -1.23 0.96 5.36
N GLY A 87 -0.30 1.84 5.71
CA GLY A 87 -0.02 3.05 4.95
C GLY A 87 1.14 3.83 5.53
N ALA A 88 1.45 4.96 4.92
CA ALA A 88 2.57 5.79 5.34
C ALA A 88 2.46 6.13 6.83
N PRO A 89 3.58 6.15 7.55
CA PRO A 89 3.59 6.50 8.96
C PRO A 89 3.08 7.92 9.18
N ALA A 90 2.35 8.11 10.28
CA ALA A 90 1.98 9.44 10.71
C ALA A 90 3.24 10.25 10.99
N LEU A 91 3.33 11.44 10.39
CA LEU A 91 4.41 12.38 10.68
C LEU A 91 4.06 13.24 11.90
N VAL A 92 2.77 13.53 12.08
CA VAL A 92 2.27 14.30 13.22
C VAL A 92 1.29 13.47 14.05
N GLU A 93 1.50 13.52 15.36
CA GLU A 93 0.69 12.80 16.34
C GLU A 93 -0.43 13.65 16.93
N ARG A 94 -1.47 12.99 17.44
CA ARG A 94 -2.53 13.71 18.16
C ARG A 94 -1.95 14.41 19.40
N ASN A 95 -2.33 15.67 19.57
CA ASN A 95 -1.84 16.61 20.58
C ASN A 95 -0.39 17.09 20.39
N ALA A 96 0.30 16.71 19.31
CA ALA A 96 1.58 17.29 18.98
C ALA A 96 1.47 18.80 18.77
N VAL A 97 2.50 19.54 19.16
CA VAL A 97 2.63 20.97 18.86
C VAL A 97 3.38 21.09 17.54
N VAL A 98 2.77 21.76 16.58
CA VAL A 98 3.28 21.94 15.22
C VAL A 98 3.26 23.41 14.83
N ARG A 99 4.12 23.79 13.89
CA ARG A 99 4.07 25.12 13.29
C ARG A 99 2.97 25.13 12.23
N MET A 100 1.99 26.00 12.41
CA MET A 100 0.98 26.32 11.41
C MET A 100 1.53 27.41 10.48
N ILE A 101 1.36 27.22 9.18
CA ILE A 101 1.77 28.18 8.15
C ILE A 101 0.55 28.53 7.31
N TYR A 102 0.18 29.81 7.28
CA TYR A 102 -0.88 30.32 6.44
C TYR A 102 -0.29 31.24 5.39
N GLU A 103 -0.50 30.91 4.12
CA GLU A 103 0.02 31.67 2.98
C GLU A 103 -1.12 32.10 2.07
N GLN A 104 -1.24 33.41 1.84
CA GLN A 104 -2.20 33.97 0.89
C GLN A 104 -1.58 35.19 0.19
N GLY A 105 -1.12 34.99 -1.05
CA GLY A 105 -0.40 36.03 -1.79
C GLY A 105 0.89 36.46 -1.04
N PRO A 106 1.09 37.76 -0.74
CA PRO A 106 2.26 38.22 0.01
C PRO A 106 2.16 38.00 1.53
N LEU A 107 1.00 37.57 2.05
CA LEU A 107 0.80 37.34 3.47
C LEU A 107 1.29 35.95 3.86
N ASN A 108 2.26 35.90 4.77
CA ASN A 108 2.71 34.67 5.44
C ASN A 108 2.56 34.84 6.95
N ILE A 109 1.71 34.02 7.57
CA ILE A 109 1.49 33.99 9.02
C ILE A 109 1.96 32.65 9.55
N THR A 110 2.79 32.69 10.59
CA THR A 110 3.18 31.50 11.34
C THR A 110 2.62 31.55 12.76
N ALA A 111 2.16 30.41 13.26
CA ALA A 111 1.63 30.29 14.62
C ALA A 111 1.87 28.88 15.16
N ASP A 112 1.82 28.72 16.48
CA ASP A 112 1.84 27.40 17.09
C ASP A 112 0.43 26.79 17.12
N GLY A 113 0.35 25.54 16.70
CA GLY A 113 -0.88 24.77 16.66
C GLY A 113 -0.76 23.48 17.45
N ARG A 114 -1.89 23.02 18.00
CA ARG A 114 -2.02 21.67 18.55
C ARG A 114 -2.82 20.80 17.60
N VAL A 115 -2.19 19.74 17.12
CA VAL A 115 -2.81 18.75 16.25
C VAL A 115 -3.92 18.02 17.01
N LEU A 116 -5.10 17.88 16.42
CA LEU A 116 -6.25 17.21 17.00
C LEU A 116 -6.45 15.79 16.46
N ASP A 117 -5.91 15.53 15.26
CA ASP A 117 -5.94 14.24 14.56
C ASP A 117 -4.53 13.89 14.10
N ARG A 118 -4.12 12.63 14.21
CA ARG A 118 -2.85 12.19 13.61
C ARG A 118 -2.90 12.32 12.09
N GLY A 119 -1.76 12.48 11.45
CA GLY A 119 -1.68 12.48 9.98
C GLY A 119 -0.27 12.28 9.44
N GLY A 120 -0.18 11.68 8.27
CA GLY A 120 1.03 11.59 7.45
C GLY A 120 1.21 12.82 6.56
N VAL A 121 2.35 12.89 5.87
CA VAL A 121 2.63 13.94 4.87
C VAL A 121 1.55 13.96 3.79
N GLY A 122 1.03 15.14 3.46
CA GLY A 122 -0.03 15.35 2.48
C GLY A 122 -1.44 15.05 3.00
N GLU A 123 -1.59 14.52 4.21
CA GLU A 123 -2.91 14.31 4.81
C GLU A 123 -3.43 15.61 5.45
N THR A 124 -4.74 15.79 5.40
CA THR A 124 -5.42 16.91 6.07
C THR A 124 -5.70 16.56 7.52
N VAL A 125 -5.21 17.40 8.45
CA VAL A 125 -5.42 17.26 9.89
C VAL A 125 -6.11 18.50 10.45
N ARG A 126 -6.88 18.34 11.54
CA ARG A 126 -7.40 19.50 12.30
C ARG A 126 -6.34 19.96 13.29
N VAL A 127 -6.14 21.27 13.35
CA VAL A 127 -5.18 21.90 14.26
C VAL A 127 -5.87 23.04 15.00
N MET A 128 -5.69 23.09 16.32
CA MET A 128 -6.12 24.20 17.15
C MET A 128 -4.99 25.19 17.29
N ASN A 129 -5.19 26.41 16.82
CA ASN A 129 -4.26 27.50 17.08
C ASN A 129 -4.17 27.77 18.59
N LEU A 130 -2.97 27.78 19.15
CA LEU A 130 -2.78 27.89 20.60
C LEU A 130 -3.03 29.31 21.15
N SER A 131 -2.89 30.35 20.32
CA SER A 131 -3.14 31.74 20.73
C SER A 131 -4.60 32.13 20.61
N SER A 132 -5.25 31.82 19.48
CA SER A 132 -6.66 32.19 19.21
C SER A 132 -7.68 31.13 19.62
N ARG A 133 -7.24 29.90 19.88
CA ARG A 133 -8.08 28.71 20.13
C ARG A 133 -9.00 28.33 18.95
N GLN A 134 -8.83 28.93 17.78
CA GLN A 134 -9.58 28.53 16.59
C GLN A 134 -9.07 27.21 16.05
N ILE A 135 -9.99 26.36 15.58
CA ILE A 135 -9.68 25.09 14.93
C ILE A 135 -9.74 25.31 13.43
N VAL A 136 -8.68 24.92 12.73
CA VAL A 136 -8.56 24.99 11.27
C VAL A 136 -8.16 23.62 10.73
N ALA A 137 -8.51 23.34 9.48
CA ALA A 137 -7.98 22.21 8.75
C ALA A 137 -6.74 22.67 7.98
N GLY A 138 -5.72 21.81 7.92
CA GLY A 138 -4.53 22.07 7.13
C GLY A 138 -3.86 20.78 6.71
N THR A 139 -2.96 20.88 5.73
CA THR A 139 -2.22 19.76 5.17
C THR A 139 -0.87 19.65 5.86
N VAL A 140 -0.49 18.43 6.26
CA VAL A 140 0.82 18.15 6.86
C VAL A 140 1.89 18.21 5.78
N GLU A 141 2.88 19.07 5.97
CA GLU A 141 4.04 19.21 5.09
C GLU A 141 5.14 18.20 5.48
N ALA A 142 6.10 17.96 4.58
CA ALA A 142 7.18 16.99 4.81
C ALA A 142 8.12 17.37 5.98
N ASP A 143 8.13 18.63 6.40
CA ASP A 143 8.87 19.12 7.56
C ASP A 143 8.10 19.01 8.89
N GLY A 144 6.87 18.47 8.85
CA GLY A 144 5.98 18.34 10.01
C GLY A 144 5.21 19.61 10.36
N SER A 145 5.38 20.70 9.60
CA SER A 145 4.49 21.87 9.68
C SER A 145 3.13 21.57 9.06
N VAL A 146 2.13 22.40 9.40
CA VAL A 146 0.79 22.27 8.83
C VAL A 146 0.46 23.52 8.03
N LYS A 147 0.33 23.35 6.73
CA LYS A 147 -0.09 24.40 5.81
C LYS A 147 -1.59 24.55 5.85
N VAL A 148 -2.06 25.77 6.14
CA VAL A 148 -3.47 26.12 6.20
C VAL A 148 -3.78 26.98 4.98
N GLU A 149 -4.70 26.53 4.15
CA GLU A 149 -5.22 27.28 3.00
C GLU A 149 -6.71 27.51 3.23
N LYS A 150 -7.24 28.64 2.74
CA LYS A 150 -8.67 28.97 2.82
C LYS A 150 -9.22 29.27 1.44
#